data_AF-A0A7Y3G170-F1
#
_entry.id   AF-A0A7Y3G170-F1
#
_cell.length_a   1.000
_cell.length_b   1.000
_cell.length_c   1.000
_cell.angle_alpha   90.00
_cell.angle_beta   90.00
_cell.angle_gamma   90.00
#
_symmetry.space_group_name_H-M   'P 1'
#
loop_
_entity.id
_entity.type
_entity.pdbx_description
1 polymer ?
#
loop_
_entity_poly.entity_id
_entity_poly.type
_entity_poly.pdbx_seq_one_letter_code
_entity_poly.pdbx_strand_id
1 'polypeptide(L)'
;MANIMLVGLFLAVYAIVEGGIWGVAGIHTAWNFAQANVFGLEVSGNEVSVGTLWDLEEAGPGLWTGDFFGPEAGLVATFVISLALAAIVLRMRQAGTAEGQLR
;
A
#
# COMPACT_ATOMS: atom_id res chain seq x y z
N MET A 1 8.11 10.12 -0.53
CA MET A 1 9.11 9.46 0.35
C MET A 1 8.54 8.94 1.68
N ALA A 2 7.79 9.74 2.46
CA ALA A 2 7.19 9.26 3.72
C ALA A 2 6.29 8.02 3.53
N ASN A 3 5.47 8.00 2.47
CA ASN A 3 4.60 6.85 2.17
C ASN A 3 5.37 5.58 1.80
N ILE A 4 6.53 5.69 1.15
CA ILE A 4 7.37 4.53 0.83
C ILE A 4 7.94 3.91 2.10
N MET A 5 8.36 4.74 3.07
CA MET A 5 8.77 4.23 4.38
C MET A 5 7.60 3.60 5.13
N LEU A 6 6.42 4.22 5.07
CA LEU A 6 5.22 3.74 5.75
C LEU A 6 4.72 2.41 5.18
N VAL A 7 4.68 2.26 3.85
CA VAL A 7 4.30 0.99 3.21
C VAL A 7 5.35 -0.08 3.48
N GLY A 8 6.64 0.26 3.49
CA GLY A 8 7.70 -0.65 3.89
C GLY A 8 7.53 -1.17 5.32
N LEU A 9 7.19 -0.28 6.27
CA LEU A 9 6.88 -0.66 7.65
C LEU A 9 5.65 -1.58 7.71
N PHE A 10 4.57 -1.22 7.02
CA PHE A 10 3.36 -2.05 6.95
C PHE A 10 3.64 -3.45 6.42
N LEU A 11 4.33 -3.57 5.29
CA LEU A 11 4.65 -4.85 4.67
C LEU A 11 5.62 -5.68 5.54
N ALA A 12 6.57 -5.04 6.22
CA ALA A 12 7.46 -5.72 7.15
C ALA A 12 6.70 -6.32 8.35
N VAL A 13 5.80 -5.54 8.97
CA VAL A 13 4.95 -6.03 10.07
C VAL A 13 4.04 -7.17 9.57
N TYR A 14 3.43 -7.01 8.39
CA TYR A 14 2.60 -8.06 7.78
C TYR A 14 3.38 -9.37 7.56
N ALA A 15 4.60 -9.29 7.01
CA ALA A 15 5.45 -10.47 6.80
C ALA A 15 5.80 -11.20 8.11
N ILE A 16 6.06 -10.45 9.19
CA ILE A 16 6.35 -11.02 10.50
C ILE A 16 5.12 -11.74 11.06
N VAL A 17 3.93 -11.17 10.90
CA VAL A 17 2.67 -11.75 11.39
C VAL A 17 2.28 -13.00 10.62
N GLU A 18 2.38 -12.99 9.29
CA GLU A 18 2.07 -14.14 8.44
C GLU A 18 3.19 -15.20 8.42
N GLY A 19 4.39 -14.86 8.90
CA GLY A 19 5.54 -15.76 8.90
C GLY A 19 6.11 -16.02 7.49
N GLY A 20 5.89 -15.12 6.54
CA GLY A 20 6.34 -15.30 5.15
C GLY A 20 6.22 -14.06 4.28
N ILE A 21 6.97 -14.05 3.17
CA ILE A 21 7.04 -12.91 2.24
C ILE A 21 6.05 -12.99 1.08
N TRP A 22 5.41 -14.14 0.86
CA TRP A 22 4.55 -14.36 -0.30
C TRP A 22 3.36 -13.40 -0.34
N GLY A 23 2.72 -13.14 0.80
CA GLY A 23 1.64 -12.17 0.87
C GLY A 23 2.12 -10.74 0.62
N VAL A 24 3.32 -10.37 1.09
CA VAL A 24 3.95 -9.07 0.77
C VAL A 24 4.17 -8.93 -0.73
N ALA A 25 4.75 -9.95 -1.37
CA ALA A 25 4.98 -9.95 -2.81
C ALA A 25 3.65 -9.83 -3.57
N GLY A 26 2.63 -10.59 -3.17
CA GLY A 26 1.30 -10.52 -3.77
C GLY A 26 0.66 -9.15 -3.66
N ILE A 27 0.64 -8.55 -2.47
CA ILE A 27 0.06 -7.21 -2.24
C ILE A 27 0.81 -6.16 -3.06
N HIS A 28 2.15 -6.18 -3.02
CA HIS A 28 2.98 -5.20 -3.72
C HIS A 28 2.79 -5.30 -5.23
N THR A 29 2.86 -6.51 -5.79
CA THR A 29 2.65 -6.73 -7.23
C THR A 29 1.23 -6.37 -7.64
N ALA A 30 0.22 -6.72 -6.85
CA ALA A 30 -1.17 -6.38 -7.17
C ALA A 30 -1.40 -4.87 -7.20
N TRP A 31 -0.81 -4.12 -6.27
CA TRP A 31 -0.90 -2.66 -6.24
C TRP A 31 -0.27 -2.01 -7.48
N ASN A 32 0.99 -2.35 -7.79
CA ASN A 32 1.67 -1.83 -8.97
C ASN A 32 0.98 -2.24 -10.28
N PHE A 33 0.48 -3.49 -10.35
CA PHE A 33 -0.28 -3.95 -11.51
C PHE A 33 -1.57 -3.13 -11.68
N ALA A 34 -2.31 -2.88 -10.60
CA ALA A 34 -3.52 -2.08 -10.64
C ALA A 34 -3.25 -0.64 -11.11
N GLN A 35 -2.23 0.01 -10.55
CA GLN A 35 -1.85 1.37 -10.99
C GLN A 35 -1.51 1.40 -12.47
N ALA A 36 -0.56 0.56 -12.90
CA ALA A 36 -0.03 0.59 -14.26
C ALA A 36 -1.02 0.05 -15.31
N ASN A 37 -1.54 -1.16 -15.12
CA ASN A 37 -2.24 -1.89 -16.18
C ASN A 37 -3.76 -1.68 -16.11
N VAL A 38 -4.31 -1.40 -14.93
CA VAL A 38 -5.75 -1.17 -14.78
C VAL A 38 -6.08 0.30 -14.94
N PHE A 39 -5.32 1.19 -14.29
CA PHE A 39 -5.63 2.62 -14.22
C PHE A 39 -4.74 3.54 -15.06
N GLY A 40 -3.65 3.03 -15.62
CA GLY A 40 -2.71 3.84 -16.41
C GLY A 40 -1.97 4.90 -15.62
N LEU A 41 -1.91 4.75 -14.30
CA LEU A 41 -1.23 5.69 -13.40
C LEU A 41 0.26 5.35 -13.29
N GLU A 42 1.06 6.39 -13.01
CA GLU A 42 2.48 6.22 -12.76
C GLU A 42 2.76 5.34 -11.53
N VAL A 43 3.79 4.51 -11.64
CA VAL A 43 4.25 3.64 -10.55
C VAL A 43 5.57 4.18 -10.03
N SER A 44 5.51 4.85 -8.89
CA SER A 44 6.66 5.47 -8.24
C SER A 44 7.43 6.45 -9.16
N GLY A 45 6.71 7.19 -10.00
CA GLY A 45 7.26 8.12 -11.00
C GLY A 45 7.86 7.49 -12.25
N ASN A 46 7.58 6.20 -12.48
CA ASN A 46 7.85 5.59 -13.78
C ASN A 46 6.63 5.77 -14.68
N GLU A 47 6.82 6.47 -15.80
CA GLU A 47 5.83 6.53 -16.87
C GLU A 47 5.59 5.12 -17.42
N VAL A 48 4.31 4.73 -17.44
CA VAL A 48 3.89 3.42 -17.91
C VAL A 48 3.34 3.56 -19.33
N SER A 49 4.07 3.05 -20.32
CA SER A 49 3.64 3.03 -21.74
C SER A 49 3.15 1.64 -22.19
N VAL A 50 2.35 0.98 -21.36
CA VAL A 50 1.74 -0.33 -21.69
C VAL A 50 0.25 -0.16 -21.99
N GLY A 51 -0.38 -1.17 -22.60
CA GLY A 51 -1.83 -1.15 -22.80
C GLY A 51 -2.57 -1.16 -21.47
N THR A 52 -3.39 -0.14 -21.21
CA THR A 52 -4.16 0.02 -19.97
C THR A 52 -5.63 -0.30 -20.20
N LEU A 53 -6.33 -0.77 -19.17
CA LEU A 53 -7.79 -0.97 -19.24
C LEU A 53 -8.53 0.36 -19.19
N TRP A 54 -8.12 1.24 -18.28
CA TRP A 54 -8.51 2.64 -18.21
C TRP A 54 -7.25 3.50 -18.19
N ASP A 55 -7.31 4.62 -18.91
CA ASP A 55 -6.25 5.62 -18.95
C ASP A 55 -6.73 6.82 -18.12
N LEU A 56 -6.47 6.76 -16.81
CA LEU A 56 -6.89 7.80 -15.88
C LEU A 56 -5.79 8.84 -15.75
N GLU A 57 -6.18 10.11 -15.84
CA GLU A 57 -5.31 11.24 -15.54
C GLU A 57 -5.61 11.76 -14.13
N GLU A 58 -4.57 12.03 -13.36
CA GLU A 58 -4.71 12.60 -12.02
C GLU A 58 -5.20 14.04 -12.10
N ALA A 59 -6.43 14.30 -11.65
CA ALA A 59 -7.00 15.63 -11.59
C ALA A 59 -7.06 16.14 -10.14
N GLY A 60 -6.42 17.28 -9.87
CA GLY A 60 -6.50 17.96 -8.58
C GLY A 60 -5.15 18.41 -8.04
N PRO A 61 -5.07 18.85 -6.76
CA PRO A 61 -3.81 19.27 -6.16
C PRO A 61 -2.88 18.08 -5.96
N GLY A 62 -1.61 18.24 -6.35
CA GLY A 62 -0.54 17.25 -6.20
C GLY A 62 -0.36 16.66 -4.81
N LEU A 63 -0.77 17.39 -3.76
CA LEU A 63 -0.78 16.89 -2.39
C LEU A 63 -1.67 15.64 -2.22
N TRP A 64 -2.76 15.54 -2.98
CA TRP A 64 -3.70 14.41 -2.92
C TRP A 64 -3.31 13.28 -3.86
N THR A 65 -2.81 13.63 -5.06
CA THR A 65 -2.57 12.68 -6.13
C THR A 65 -1.12 12.21 -6.18
N GLY A 66 -0.17 13.01 -5.72
CA GLY A 66 1.25 12.67 -5.68
C GLY A 66 2.07 13.24 -6.83
N ASP A 67 1.50 14.12 -7.66
CA ASP A 67 2.12 14.71 -8.85
C ASP A 67 2.78 13.64 -9.73
N PHE A 68 3.94 13.92 -10.33
CA PHE A 68 4.75 13.02 -11.16
C PHE A 68 5.35 11.80 -10.45
N PHE A 69 4.88 11.48 -9.24
CA PHE A 69 5.25 10.23 -8.57
C PHE A 69 4.08 9.23 -8.57
N GLY A 70 2.88 9.70 -8.90
CA GLY A 70 1.64 8.94 -8.86
C GLY A 70 1.05 8.81 -7.45
N PRO A 71 -0.03 8.02 -7.29
CA PRO A 71 -0.87 7.99 -6.09
C PRO A 71 -0.12 7.62 -4.81
N GLU A 72 1.04 6.99 -4.93
CA GLU A 72 1.90 6.59 -3.82
C GLU A 72 2.50 7.77 -3.06
N ALA A 73 2.67 8.93 -3.68
CA ALA A 73 3.14 10.13 -3.00
C ALA A 73 2.02 10.97 -2.38
N GLY A 74 0.76 10.69 -2.72
CA GLY A 74 -0.40 11.44 -2.26
C GLY A 74 -0.83 11.13 -0.82
N LEU A 75 -1.59 12.05 -0.22
CA LEU A 75 -2.19 11.87 1.11
C LEU A 75 -3.17 10.69 1.19
N VAL A 76 -3.78 10.32 0.06
CA VAL A 76 -4.68 9.17 -0.01
C VAL A 76 -3.93 7.88 0.33
N ALA A 77 -2.73 7.70 -0.23
CA ALA A 77 -1.88 6.55 0.12
C ALA A 77 -1.49 6.58 1.59
N THR A 78 -1.12 7.74 2.14
CA THR A 78 -0.81 7.87 3.58
C THR A 78 -1.95 7.37 4.45
N PHE A 79 -3.18 7.79 4.15
CA PHE A 79 -4.37 7.41 4.90
C PHE A 79 -4.64 5.90 4.82
N VAL A 80 -4.63 5.33 3.61
CA VAL A 80 -4.89 3.91 3.38
C VAL A 80 -3.84 3.03 4.07
N ILE A 81 -2.55 3.34 3.92
CA ILE A 81 -1.48 2.57 4.54
C ILE A 81 -1.55 2.69 6.09
N SER A 82 -1.86 3.88 6.61
CA SER A 82 -2.01 4.08 8.06
C SER A 82 -3.15 3.25 8.64
N LEU A 83 -4.29 3.19 7.95
CA LEU A 83 -5.42 2.33 8.34
C LEU A 83 -5.05 0.85 8.28
N ALA A 84 -4.37 0.41 7.22
CA ALA A 84 -3.94 -0.98 7.06
C ALA A 84 -2.97 -1.40 8.17
N LEU A 85 -2.00 -0.54 8.51
CA LEU A 85 -1.08 -0.75 9.61
C LEU A 85 -1.81 -0.81 10.95
N ALA A 86 -2.72 0.13 11.23
CA ALA A 86 -3.53 0.12 12.44
C ALA A 86 -4.36 -1.16 12.57
N ALA A 87 -4.97 -1.63 11.47
CA ALA A 87 -5.76 -2.85 11.46
C ALA A 87 -4.92 -4.10 11.82
N ILE A 88 -3.71 -4.22 11.27
CA ILE A 88 -2.80 -5.31 11.62
C ILE A 88 -2.40 -5.24 13.10
N VAL A 89 -2.00 -4.07 13.58
CA VAL A 89 -1.61 -3.88 14.98
C VAL A 89 -2.77 -4.22 15.93
N LEU A 90 -4.00 -3.82 15.60
CA LEU A 90 -5.18 -4.16 16.40
C LEU A 90 -5.45 -5.67 16.42
N ARG A 91 -5.32 -6.36 15.28
CA ARG A 91 -5.44 -7.83 15.21
C ARG A 91 -4.38 -8.52 16.07
N MET A 92 -3.13 -8.05 16.04
CA MET A 92 -2.06 -8.58 16.88
C MET A 92 -2.37 -8.43 18.37
N ARG A 93 -2.89 -7.27 18.79
CA ARG A 93 -3.27 -7.01 20.19
C ARG A 93 -4.41 -7.93 20.66
N GLN A 94 -5.40 -8.18 19.79
CA GLN A 94 -6.51 -9.08 20.09
C GLN A 94 -6.02 -10.53 20.25
N ALA A 95 -5.14 -10.99 19.36
CA ALA A 95 -4.55 -12.33 19.43
C ALA A 95 -3.75 -12.54 20.72
N GLY A 96 -2.89 -11.58 21.09
CA GLY A 96 -2.11 -11.65 22.33
C GLY A 96 -2.97 -11.60 23.60
N THR A 97 -4.09 -10.87 23.57
CA THR A 97 -5.04 -10.80 24.69
C THR A 97 -5.75 -12.15 24.89
N ALA A 98 -6.19 -12.78 23.81
CA ALA A 98 -6.85 -14.09 23.84
C ALA A 98 -5.92 -15.19 24.37
N GLU A 99 -4.64 -15.18 23.96
CA GLU A 99 -3.65 -16.15 24.46
C GLU A 99 -3.37 -15.97 25.97
N GLY A 100 -3.35 -14.71 26.45
CA GLY A 100 -3.15 -14.39 27.87
C GLY A 100 -4.33 -14.80 28.78
N GLN A 101 -5.54 -14.97 28.24
CA GLN A 101 -6.72 -15.41 29.01
C GLN A 101 -6.82 -16.95 29.13
N LEU A 102 -6.09 -17.70 28.32
CA LEU A 102 -6.10 -19.17 28.31
C LEU A 102 -5.00 -19.79 29.20
N ARG A 103 -4.12 -18.97 29.78
CA ARG A 103 -3.06 -19.37 30.72
C ARG A 103 -3.46 -19.06 32.16
#